data_AF-A0A6N8BIU6-F1
#
_entry.id   AF-A0A6N8BIU6-F1
#
_cell.length_a   1.000
_cell.length_b   1.000
_cell.length_c   1.000
_cell.angle_alpha   90.00
_cell.angle_beta   90.00
_cell.angle_gamma   90.00
#
_symmetry.space_group_name_H-M   'P 1'
#
loop_
_entity.id
_entity.type
_entity.pdbx_description
1 polymer ?
#
loop_
_entity_poly.entity_id
_entity_poly.type
_entity_poly.pdbx_seq_one_letter_code
_entity_poly.pdbx_strand_id
1 'polypeptide(L)' 'MKDILLTFEYNDVDENLEIHANKQGLKFPKRQIEKLEVNNTNFHLITSSWGGDELSEEKQGENNKLINHVKIFHWE' A
#
# COMPACT_ATOMS: atom_id res chain seq x y z
N MET A 1 -12.93 -13.55 10.30
CA MET A 1 -12.21 -12.28 10.58
C MET A 1 -12.38 -11.41 9.34
N LYS A 2 -12.59 -10.09 9.44
CA LYS A 2 -12.60 -9.28 8.21
C LYS A 2 -11.17 -9.28 7.66
N ASP A 3 -10.98 -9.85 6.47
CA ASP A 3 -9.69 -9.90 5.80
C ASP A 3 -9.14 -8.48 5.63
N ILE A 4 -7.83 -8.31 5.83
CA ILE A 4 -7.15 -7.03 5.63
C ILE A 4 -7.11 -6.76 4.13
N LEU A 5 -7.67 -5.62 3.71
CA LEU A 5 -7.63 -5.17 2.32
C LEU A 5 -6.86 -3.86 2.24
N LEU A 6 -5.72 -3.88 1.56
CA LEU A 6 -4.96 -2.70 1.15
C LEU A 6 -4.20 -3.01 -0.15
N THR A 7 -4.58 -2.40 -1.26
CA THR A 7 -3.84 -2.50 -2.52
C THR A 7 -3.43 -1.11 -3.01
N PHE A 8 -2.33 -1.09 -3.76
CA PHE A 8 -1.88 0.05 -4.53
C PHE A 8 -1.90 -0.36 -5.99
N GLU A 9 -2.66 0.34 -6.81
CA GLU A 9 -2.96 -0.09 -8.16
C GLU A 9 -2.76 1.08 -9.13
N TYR A 10 -1.95 0.89 -10.16
CA TYR A 10 -1.78 1.89 -11.20
C TYR A 10 -2.80 1.69 -12.31
N ASN A 11 -3.62 2.72 -12.54
CA ASN A 11 -4.58 2.78 -13.64
C ASN A 11 -3.90 3.49 -14.83
N ASP A 12 -3.59 2.72 -15.88
CA ASP A 12 -2.92 3.24 -17.09
C ASP A 12 -3.83 4.14 -17.95
N VAL A 13 -5.16 4.09 -17.78
CA VAL A 13 -6.11 4.87 -18.60
C VAL A 13 -6.22 6.29 -18.07
N ASP A 14 -6.41 6.42 -16.76
CA ASP A 14 -6.56 7.71 -16.08
C ASP A 14 -5.23 8.24 -15.51
N GLU A 15 -4.13 7.52 -15.77
CA GLU A 15 -2.76 7.82 -15.33
C GLU A 15 -2.64 8.12 -13.83
N ASN A 16 -3.37 7.36 -13.00
CA ASN A 16 -3.46 7.61 -11.56
C ASN A 16 -3.10 6.37 -10.72
N LEU A 17 -2.78 6.64 -9.45
CA LEU A 17 -2.60 5.62 -8.43
C LEU A 17 -3.87 5.52 -7.60
N GLU A 18 -4.49 4.35 -7.63
CA GLU A 18 -5.64 4.03 -6.81
C GLU A 18 -5.20 3.27 -5.56
N ILE A 19 -5.67 3.72 -4.39
CA ILE A 19 -5.42 3.06 -3.11
C ILE A 19 -6.75 2.49 -2.63
N HIS A 20 -6.92 1.17 -2.74
CA HIS A 20 -8.12 0.49 -2.29
C HIS A 20 -7.88 -0.09 -0.92
N ALA A 21 -8.71 0.25 0.06
CA ALA A 21 -8.52 -0.24 1.41
C ALA A 21 -9.82 -0.35 2.20
N ASN A 22 -9.88 -1.34 3.08
CA ASN A 22 -10.89 -1.38 4.13
C ASN A 22 -10.39 -0.70 5.42
N LYS A 23 -11.27 -0.59 6.42
CA LYS A 23 -10.95 0.06 7.71
C LYS A 23 -9.71 -0.53 8.40
N GLN A 24 -9.44 -1.83 8.26
CA GLN A 24 -8.25 -2.44 8.87
C GLN A 24 -7.01 -2.18 8.02
N GLY A 25 -7.11 -2.30 6.69
CA GLY A 25 -6.02 -1.97 5.77
C GLY A 25 -5.50 -0.55 5.93
N LEU A 26 -6.40 0.44 6.06
CA LEU A 26 -6.02 1.85 6.28
C LEU A 26 -5.19 2.10 7.55
N LYS A 27 -5.24 1.21 8.55
CA LYS A 27 -4.44 1.38 9.77
C LYS A 27 -2.95 1.16 9.53
N PHE A 28 -2.57 0.33 8.56
CA PHE A 28 -1.18 0.05 8.24
C PHE A 28 -0.43 1.29 7.72
N PRO A 29 -0.83 1.90 6.58
CA PRO A 29 -0.11 3.05 6.04
C PRO A 29 -0.15 4.22 7.02
N LYS A 30 -1.27 4.44 7.72
CA LYS A 30 -1.37 5.45 8.78
C LYS A 30 -0.26 5.28 9.84
N ARG A 31 -0.10 4.08 10.41
CA ARG A 31 0.93 3.81 11.42
C ARG A 31 2.34 3.95 10.88
N GLN A 32 2.58 3.63 9.61
CA GLN A 32 3.90 3.81 9.02
C GLN A 32 4.21 5.29 8.81
N ILE A 33 3.26 6.08 8.31
CA ILE A 33 3.40 7.54 8.17
C ILE A 33 3.70 8.18 9.53
N GLU A 34 2.93 7.84 10.58
CA GLU A 34 3.20 8.31 11.95
C GLU A 34 4.62 7.95 12.44
N LYS A 35 5.20 6.83 11.99
CA LYS A 35 6.60 6.47 12.31
C LYS A 35 7.62 7.22 11.47
N LEU A 36 7.34 7.49 10.19
CA LEU A 36 8.20 8.29 9.31
C LEU A 36 8.36 9.73 9.82
N GLU A 37 7.29 10.31 10.37
CA GLU A 37 7.33 11.66 10.95
C GLU A 37 8.31 11.76 12.12
N VAL A 38 8.50 10.66 12.87
CA VAL A 38 9.39 10.61 14.03
C VAL A 38 10.80 10.16 13.64
N ASN A 39 10.91 9.21 12.71
CA ASN A 39 12.18 8.61 12.28
C ASN A 39 12.37 8.92 10.79
N ASN A 40 13.42 9.65 10.42
CA ASN A 40 13.81 9.95 9.01
C ASN A 40 14.27 8.70 8.23
N THR A 41 13.54 7.60 8.33
CA THR A 41 13.79 6.32 7.67
C THR A 41 12.66 6.04 6.69
N ASN A 42 13.00 5.51 5.51
CA ASN A 42 12.02 5.05 4.55
C ASN A 42 11.30 3.77 5.01
N PHE A 43 10.07 3.58 4.56
CA PHE A 43 9.29 2.36 4.83
C PHE A 43 8.85 1.67 3.55
N HIS A 44 8.64 0.37 3.68
CA HIS A 44 8.30 -0.54 2.61
C HIS A 44 6.96 -1.21 2.98
N LEU A 45 6.06 -1.33 2.01
CA LEU A 45 4.86 -2.17 2.10
C LEU A 45 4.95 -3.18 0.96
N ILE A 46 4.80 -4.46 1.25
CA ILE A 46 5.07 -5.53 0.28
C ILE A 46 3.92 -6.56 0.31
N THR A 47 3.58 -7.11 -0.85
CA THR A 47 2.60 -8.22 -0.95
C THR A 47 3.21 -9.57 -0.54
N SER A 48 2.37 -10.55 -0.23
CA SER A 48 2.81 -11.86 0.25
C SER A 48 3.71 -12.64 -0.71
N SER A 49 3.44 -12.56 -2.01
CA SER A 49 4.24 -13.19 -3.07
C SER A 49 5.62 -12.58 -3.21
N TRP A 50 5.84 -11.39 -2.65
CA TRP A 50 7.13 -10.68 -2.62
C TRP A 50 7.77 -10.69 -1.22
N GLY A 51 7.19 -11.46 -0.27
CA GLY A 51 7.74 -11.65 1.07
C GLY A 51 7.29 -10.63 2.12
N GLY A 52 6.26 -9.85 1.85
CA GLY A 52 5.60 -8.98 2.84
C GLY A 52 4.27 -9.52 3.35
N ASP A 53 3.58 -8.75 4.17
CA ASP A 53 2.21 -9.06 4.63
C ASP A 53 1.33 -7.80 4.78
N GLU A 54 1.84 -6.65 4.36
CA GLU A 54 1.19 -5.36 4.56
C GLU A 54 0.22 -5.00 3.43
N LEU A 55 0.45 -5.53 2.23
CA LEU A 55 -0.38 -5.32 1.04
C LEU A 55 -1.13 -6.60 0.66
N SER A 56 -2.37 -6.43 0.23
CA SER A 56 -3.20 -7.51 -0.29
C SER A 56 -2.83 -7.83 -1.75
N GLU A 57 -3.02 -9.10 -2.14
CA GLU A 57 -2.84 -9.55 -3.53
C GLU A 57 -4.11 -9.42 -4.37
N GLU A 58 -5.24 -9.24 -3.70
CA GLU A 58 -6.56 -9.19 -4.33
C GLU A 58 -6.80 -7.81 -4.95
N LYS A 59 -6.48 -7.70 -6.24
CA LYS A 59 -6.70 -6.50 -7.05
C LYS A 59 -8.20 -6.13 -7.13
N GLN A 60 -8.51 -4.84 -6.96
CA GLN A 60 -9.88 -4.31 -6.98
C GLN A 60 -10.24 -3.64 -8.31
N GLY A 61 -9.28 -3.00 -8.98
CA GLY A 61 -9.46 -2.40 -10.29
C GLY A 61 -9.40 -3.44 -11.42
N GLU A 62 -10.35 -3.40 -12.35
CA GLU A 62 -10.47 -4.39 -13.43
C GLU A 62 -9.21 -4.43 -14.31
N ASN A 63 -8.79 -3.27 -14.82
CA ASN A 63 -7.67 -3.13 -15.75
C ASN A 63 -6.37 -2.62 -15.12
N ASN A 64 -6.37 -2.37 -13.82
CA ASN A 64 -5.22 -1.77 -13.15
C ASN A 64 -4.07 -2.77 -13.04
N LYS A 65 -2.86 -2.24 -12.85
CA LYS A 65 -1.66 -3.00 -12.48
C LYS A 65 -1.46 -2.96 -10.98
N LEU A 66 -1.43 -4.13 -10.33
CA LEU A 66 -1.13 -4.23 -8.90
C LEU A 66 0.35 -3.90 -8.63
N ILE A 67 0.60 -3.00 -7.69
CA ILE A 67 1.94 -2.63 -7.21
C ILE A 67 2.29 -3.50 -6.00
N ASN A 68 3.24 -4.42 -6.18
CA ASN A 68 3.65 -5.36 -5.13
C ASN A 68 4.58 -4.75 -4.08
N HIS A 69 5.20 -3.60 -4.38
CA HIS A 69 6.15 -2.95 -3.49
C HIS A 69 5.99 -1.44 -3.52
N VAL A 70 5.54 -0.88 -2.40
CA VAL A 70 5.45 0.57 -2.20
C VAL A 70 6.55 1.01 -1.25
N LYS A 71 7.31 2.04 -1.64
CA LYS A 71 8.30 2.69 -0.78
C LYS A 71 7.84 4.10 -0.46
N ILE A 72 7.87 4.47 0.81
CA ILE A 72 7.55 5.82 1.29
C ILE A 72 8.85 6.42 1.83
N PHE A 73 9.19 7.61 1.35
CA PHE A 73 10.36 8.38 1.76
C PHE A 73 9.90 9.63 2.49
N HIS A 74 10.64 10.02 3.52
CA HIS A 74 10.50 11.31 4.21
C HIS A 74 11.76 12.13 3.92
N TRP A 75 11.56 13.37 3.48
CA TRP A 75 12.59 14.33 3.11
C TRP A 75 12.42 15.58 3.99
N GLU A 76 13.53 16.26 4.30
CA GLU A 76 13.53 17.52 5.06
C GLU A 76 13.10 18.73 4.23
#